data_AF-A0A7S4A908-F1
#
_entry.id   AF-A0A7S4A908-F1
#
_cell.length_a   1.000
_cell.length_b   1.000
_cell.length_c   1.000
_cell.angle_alpha   90.00
_cell.angle_beta   90.00
_cell.angle_gamma   90.00
#
_symmetry.space_group_name_H-M   'P 1'
#
loop_
_entity.id
_entity.type
_entity.pdbx_description
1 polymer ?
#
loop_
_entity_poly.entity_id
_entity_poly.type
_entity_poly.pdbx_seq_one_letter_code
_entity_poly.pdbx_strand_id
1 'polypeptide(L)'
;LREESAEAKNADLKDVLRYGFAIHHAGMHKDDREAVESLFASRHVAVLCTTATLAWGVNLPAHAVIIKGTQVYDPAKGRWAELSPLDVLQMLGRAGRPQYDTEGEGIILTQHSK
;
A
#
# COMPACT_ATOMS: atom_id res chain seq x y z
N LEU A 1 -13.33 -0.88 -13.65
CA LEU A 1 -12.52 -1.97 -13.04
C LEU A 1 -12.47 -3.28 -13.85
N ARG A 2 -13.57 -3.77 -14.45
CA ARG A 2 -13.54 -5.07 -15.18
C ARG A 2 -12.75 -5.00 -16.50
N GLU A 3 -12.82 -3.88 -17.20
CA GLU A 3 -12.10 -3.65 -18.45
C GLU A 3 -10.60 -3.43 -18.17
N GLU A 4 -10.30 -2.60 -17.18
CA GLU A 4 -8.95 -2.29 -16.69
C GLU A 4 -8.26 -3.53 -16.12
N SER A 5 -9.02 -4.45 -15.50
CA SER A 5 -8.53 -5.77 -15.07
C SER A 5 -8.13 -6.64 -16.25
N ALA A 6 -8.84 -6.57 -17.38
CA ALA A 6 -8.46 -7.32 -18.57
C ALA A 6 -7.15 -6.80 -19.19
N GLU A 7 -6.92 -5.49 -19.11
CA GLU A 7 -5.74 -4.80 -19.66
C GLU A 7 -4.48 -4.91 -18.81
N ALA A 8 -4.60 -5.18 -17.50
CA ALA A 8 -3.45 -5.37 -16.62
C ALA A 8 -2.48 -6.44 -17.17
N LYS A 9 -1.18 -6.30 -16.89
CA LYS A 9 -0.18 -7.30 -17.30
C LYS A 9 0.07 -8.33 -16.20
N ASN A 10 0.03 -7.89 -14.95
CA ASN A 10 0.17 -8.74 -13.77
C ASN A 10 -1.08 -9.60 -13.52
N ALA A 11 -0.91 -10.93 -13.46
CA ALA A 11 -2.00 -11.88 -13.25
C ALA A 11 -2.70 -11.73 -11.88
N ASP A 12 -1.93 -11.55 -10.80
CA ASP A 12 -2.46 -11.35 -9.46
C ASP A 12 -3.33 -10.08 -9.40
N LEU A 13 -2.90 -9.01 -10.08
CA LEU A 13 -3.68 -7.78 -10.19
C LEU A 13 -5.01 -8.02 -10.91
N LYS A 14 -5.04 -8.81 -12.00
CA LYS A 14 -6.30 -9.13 -12.71
C LYS A 14 -7.31 -9.76 -11.77
N ASP A 15 -6.86 -10.71 -10.97
CA ASP A 15 -7.71 -11.52 -10.11
C ASP A 15 -8.41 -10.69 -9.04
N VAL A 16 -7.71 -9.67 -8.50
CA VAL A 16 -8.19 -8.85 -7.39
C VAL A 16 -8.87 -7.53 -7.82
N LEU A 17 -8.46 -6.94 -8.95
CA LEU A 17 -8.90 -5.60 -9.36
C LEU A 17 -10.40 -5.49 -9.59
N ARG A 18 -11.03 -6.54 -10.12
CA ARG A 18 -12.49 -6.60 -10.32
C ARG A 18 -13.31 -6.51 -9.02
N TYR A 19 -12.68 -6.74 -7.87
CA TYR A 19 -13.31 -6.68 -6.55
C TYR A 19 -13.01 -5.37 -5.81
N GLY A 20 -12.32 -4.42 -6.42
CA GLY A 20 -11.94 -3.16 -5.78
C GLY A 20 -10.68 -3.26 -4.90
N PHE A 21 -9.91 -4.33 -5.03
CA PHE A 21 -8.60 -4.51 -4.41
C PHE A 21 -7.49 -4.31 -5.44
N ALA A 22 -6.35 -3.78 -5.05
CA ALA A 22 -5.19 -3.72 -5.93
C ALA A 22 -3.89 -3.99 -5.14
N ILE A 23 -2.83 -4.29 -5.88
CA ILE A 23 -1.48 -4.48 -5.36
C ILE A 23 -0.55 -3.42 -5.95
N HIS A 24 0.47 -3.02 -5.19
CA HIS A 24 1.52 -2.10 -5.66
C HIS A 24 2.88 -2.45 -5.04
N HIS A 25 3.84 -2.80 -5.89
CA HIS A 25 5.22 -3.03 -5.47
C HIS A 25 6.19 -2.77 -6.64
N ALA A 26 7.48 -2.59 -6.33
CA ALA A 26 8.50 -2.23 -7.33
C ALA A 26 8.70 -3.27 -8.45
N GLY A 27 8.26 -4.52 -8.22
CA GLY A 27 8.34 -5.61 -9.21
C GLY A 27 7.23 -5.61 -10.26
N MET A 28 6.24 -4.74 -10.17
CA MET A 28 5.18 -4.61 -11.17
C MET A 28 5.62 -3.79 -12.38
N HIS A 29 5.01 -4.08 -13.53
CA HIS A 29 5.16 -3.24 -14.72
C HIS A 29 4.78 -1.79 -14.39
N LYS A 30 5.53 -0.85 -14.96
CA LYS A 30 5.31 0.59 -14.74
C LYS A 30 3.87 0.99 -15.07
N ASP A 31 3.36 0.53 -16.21
CA ASP A 31 1.99 0.82 -16.66
C ASP A 31 0.94 0.34 -15.64
N ASP A 32 1.10 -0.87 -15.10
CA ASP A 32 0.18 -1.41 -14.08
C ASP A 32 0.23 -0.58 -12.79
N ARG A 33 1.42 -0.10 -12.39
CA ARG A 33 1.57 0.76 -11.20
C ARG A 33 0.86 2.10 -11.38
N GLU A 34 1.09 2.76 -12.51
CA GLU A 34 0.46 4.05 -12.83
C GLU A 34 -1.08 3.91 -12.93
N ALA A 35 -1.57 2.82 -13.52
CA ALA A 35 -2.99 2.51 -13.58
C ALA A 35 -3.58 2.32 -12.17
N VAL A 36 -2.94 1.53 -11.31
CA VAL A 36 -3.41 1.31 -9.93
C VAL A 36 -3.38 2.59 -9.11
N GLU A 37 -2.34 3.41 -9.23
CA GLU A 37 -2.25 4.72 -8.55
C GLU A 37 -3.41 5.63 -8.95
N SER A 38 -3.71 5.71 -10.26
CA SER A 38 -4.84 6.49 -10.78
C SER A 38 -6.19 5.97 -10.31
N LEU A 39 -6.39 4.64 -10.35
CA LEU A 39 -7.64 4.00 -9.90
C LEU A 39 -7.86 4.16 -8.39
N PHE A 40 -6.81 4.15 -7.58
CA PHE A 40 -6.91 4.40 -6.14
C PHE A 40 -7.17 5.88 -5.83
N ALA A 41 -6.46 6.80 -6.49
CA ALA A 41 -6.66 8.24 -6.31
C ALA A 41 -8.10 8.68 -6.68
N SER A 42 -8.66 8.06 -7.73
CA SER A 42 -10.06 8.25 -8.16
C SER A 42 -11.08 7.44 -7.36
N ARG A 43 -10.65 6.72 -6.31
CA ARG A 43 -11.48 5.93 -5.39
C ARG A 43 -12.24 4.76 -6.03
N HIS A 44 -11.83 4.30 -7.21
CA HIS A 44 -12.35 3.07 -7.81
C HIS A 44 -11.81 1.84 -7.08
N VAL A 45 -10.54 1.86 -6.68
CA VAL A 45 -9.95 0.86 -5.78
C VAL A 45 -10.20 1.30 -4.35
N ALA A 46 -10.86 0.44 -3.57
CA ALA A 46 -11.14 0.69 -2.15
C ALA A 46 -9.97 0.30 -1.25
N VAL A 47 -9.23 -0.76 -1.61
CA VAL A 47 -8.13 -1.29 -0.81
C VAL A 47 -6.89 -1.48 -1.69
N LEU A 48 -5.80 -0.83 -1.31
CA LEU A 48 -4.52 -0.94 -1.99
C LEU A 48 -3.47 -1.57 -1.05
N CYS A 49 -3.01 -2.77 -1.41
CA CYS A 49 -1.97 -3.49 -0.68
C CYS A 49 -0.59 -3.15 -1.26
N THR A 50 0.35 -2.64 -0.44
CA THR A 50 1.63 -2.13 -0.92
C THR A 50 2.83 -2.64 -0.13
N THR A 51 4.02 -2.56 -0.73
CA THR A 51 5.30 -2.65 0.01
C THR A 51 5.71 -1.30 0.57
N ALA A 52 6.57 -1.30 1.60
CA ALA A 52 7.04 -0.09 2.29
C ALA A 52 7.58 1.02 1.37
N THR A 53 8.10 0.66 0.20
CA THR A 53 8.61 1.59 -0.82
C THR A 53 7.61 2.64 -1.28
N LEU A 54 6.30 2.35 -1.26
CA LEU A 54 5.28 3.31 -1.67
C LEU A 54 5.24 4.53 -0.74
N ALA A 55 5.47 4.33 0.56
CA ALA A 55 5.49 5.40 1.55
C ALA A 55 6.59 6.44 1.27
N TRP A 56 7.63 6.09 0.51
CA TRP A 56 8.76 6.96 0.19
C TRP A 56 8.68 7.59 -1.20
N GLY A 57 8.03 6.92 -2.16
CA GLY A 57 8.15 7.25 -3.58
C GLY A 57 6.95 7.94 -4.21
N VAL A 58 5.77 7.87 -3.58
CA VAL A 58 4.51 8.33 -4.21
C VAL A 58 3.67 9.11 -3.22
N ASN A 59 3.11 10.23 -3.65
CA ASN A 59 2.14 11.00 -2.87
C ASN A 59 0.71 10.48 -3.10
N LEU A 60 0.40 9.33 -2.52
CA LEU A 60 -0.91 8.68 -2.63
C LEU A 60 -1.54 8.49 -1.24
N PRO A 61 -2.23 9.51 -0.70
CA PRO A 61 -2.85 9.43 0.62
C PRO A 61 -4.11 8.55 0.59
N ALA A 62 -4.39 7.90 1.71
CA ALA A 62 -5.58 7.08 1.95
C ALA A 62 -6.28 7.56 3.22
N HIS A 63 -7.59 7.37 3.34
CA HIS A 63 -8.28 7.71 4.59
C HIS A 63 -7.71 6.91 5.77
N ALA A 64 -7.55 5.60 5.58
CA ALA A 64 -6.97 4.69 6.56
C ALA A 64 -5.71 4.01 6.01
N VAL A 65 -4.71 3.82 6.87
CA VAL A 65 -3.50 3.05 6.60
C VAL A 65 -3.36 1.94 7.63
N ILE A 66 -3.16 0.72 7.16
CA ILE A 66 -2.94 -0.46 8.00
C ILE A 66 -1.51 -0.98 7.79
N ILE A 67 -0.69 -0.92 8.83
CA ILE A 67 0.62 -1.58 8.86
C ILE A 67 0.41 -3.01 9.35
N LYS A 68 0.39 -3.96 8.42
CA LYS A 68 0.21 -5.40 8.70
C LYS A 68 1.56 -6.05 9.02
N GLY A 69 1.85 -6.21 10.30
CA GLY A 69 3.11 -6.73 10.81
C GLY A 69 4.18 -5.64 10.83
N THR A 70 5.02 -5.65 11.87
CA THR A 70 6.12 -4.68 12.03
C THR A 70 7.49 -5.30 11.79
N GLN A 71 7.56 -6.54 11.30
CA GLN A 71 8.81 -7.24 11.07
C GLN A 71 9.19 -7.23 9.59
N VAL A 72 10.44 -6.86 9.32
CA VAL A 72 11.06 -6.91 8.01
C VAL A 72 12.35 -7.73 8.08
N TYR A 73 12.68 -8.44 7.01
CA TYR A 73 13.92 -9.18 6.96
C TYR A 73 15.09 -8.21 6.73
N ASP A 74 16.10 -8.25 7.60
CA ASP A 74 17.34 -7.48 7.49
C ASP A 74 18.44 -8.39 6.91
N PRO A 75 18.78 -8.27 5.61
CA PRO A 75 19.78 -9.14 4.99
C PRO A 75 21.18 -8.92 5.56
N ALA A 76 21.49 -7.73 6.06
CA ALA A 76 22.79 -7.41 6.64
C ALA A 76 22.99 -8.11 7.99
N LYS A 77 21.92 -8.33 8.75
CA LYS A 77 21.93 -9.07 10.02
C LYS A 77 21.52 -10.54 9.88
N GLY A 78 21.01 -10.95 8.70
CA GLY A 78 20.54 -12.30 8.42
C GLY A 78 19.33 -12.73 9.28
N ARG A 79 18.53 -11.78 9.78
CA ARG A 79 17.40 -12.05 10.70
C ARG A 79 16.24 -11.10 10.47
N TRP A 80 15.07 -11.46 10.99
CA TRP A 80 13.95 -10.55 11.11
C TRP A 80 14.27 -9.44 12.12
N ALA A 81 13.94 -8.21 11.77
CA ALA A 81 14.09 -7.02 12.57
C ALA A 81 12.79 -6.22 12.54
N GLU A 82 12.56 -5.38 13.55
CA GLU A 82 11.43 -4.46 13.55
C GLU A 82 11.64 -3.34 12.52
N LEU A 83 10.53 -2.85 11.97
CA LEU A 83 10.48 -1.64 11.15
C LEU A 83 11.12 -0.48 11.91
N SER A 84 11.84 0.37 11.19
CA SER A 84 12.37 1.58 11.79
C SER A 84 11.23 2.53 12.18
N PRO A 85 11.39 3.34 13.25
CA PRO A 85 10.40 4.37 13.58
C PRO A 85 10.10 5.29 12.39
N LEU A 86 11.11 5.56 11.55
CA LEU A 86 10.97 6.38 10.37
C LEU A 86 10.08 5.72 9.31
N ASP A 87 10.22 4.42 9.06
CA ASP A 87 9.35 3.70 8.12
C ASP A 87 7.89 3.72 8.60
N VAL A 88 7.66 3.50 9.89
CA VAL A 88 6.33 3.58 10.49
C VAL A 88 5.74 4.98 10.30
N LEU A 89 6.51 6.03 10.59
CA LEU A 89 6.07 7.42 10.41
C LEU A 89 5.77 7.75 8.95
N GLN A 90 6.58 7.28 8.00
CA GLN A 90 6.34 7.48 6.57
C GLN A 90 5.07 6.77 6.10
N MET A 91 4.82 5.55 6.57
CA MET A 91 3.59 4.82 6.27
C MET A 91 2.36 5.53 6.85
N LEU A 92 2.39 5.87 8.14
CA LEU A 92 1.28 6.56 8.80
C LEU A 92 1.05 7.98 8.26
N GLY A 93 2.08 8.64 7.75
CA GLY A 93 1.96 9.92 7.06
C GLY A 93 1.12 9.88 5.77
N ARG A 94 0.73 8.69 5.32
CA ARG A 94 -0.24 8.50 4.21
C ARG A 94 -1.68 8.42 4.68
N ALA A 95 -1.94 8.33 5.99
CA ALA A 95 -3.28 8.32 6.55
C ALA A 95 -3.88 9.74 6.58
N GLY A 96 -5.12 9.85 6.15
CA GLY A 96 -5.84 11.10 5.95
C GLY A 96 -5.55 11.74 4.59
N ARG A 97 -6.61 12.10 3.86
CA ARG A 97 -6.50 12.87 2.61
C ARG A 97 -6.76 14.35 2.90
N PRO A 98 -5.74 15.22 2.77
CA PRO A 98 -5.94 16.66 2.91
C PRO A 98 -7.08 17.14 2.02
N GLN A 99 -7.92 18.04 2.53
CA GLN A 99 -9.09 18.61 1.83
C GLN A 99 -10.29 17.66 1.63
N TYR A 100 -10.13 16.35 1.84
CA TYR A 100 -11.22 15.39 1.65
C TYR A 100 -11.71 14.77 2.96
N ASP A 101 -10.79 14.47 3.89
CA ASP A 101 -11.11 13.84 5.15
C ASP A 101 -10.89 14.81 6.32
N THR A 102 -11.74 14.74 7.34
CA THR A 102 -11.58 15.50 8.59
C THR A 102 -10.56 14.86 9.53
N GLU A 103 -10.35 13.55 9.39
CA GLU A 103 -9.42 12.74 10.14
C GLU A 103 -8.87 11.61 9.26
N GLY A 104 -7.73 11.05 9.67
CA GLY A 104 -7.12 9.87 9.05
C GLY A 104 -6.88 8.81 10.11
N GLU A 105 -7.00 7.54 9.73
CA GLU A 105 -6.86 6.41 10.65
C GLU A 105 -5.55 5.66 10.40
N GLY A 106 -4.75 5.51 11.44
CA GLY A 106 -3.51 4.72 11.42
C GLY A 106 -3.64 3.48 12.29
N ILE A 107 -3.60 2.30 11.70
CA ILE A 107 -3.71 1.03 12.41
C ILE A 107 -2.40 0.27 12.29
N ILE A 108 -1.81 -0.13 13.42
CA ILE A 108 -0.64 -1.01 13.46
C ILE A 108 -1.07 -2.37 14.00
N LEU A 109 -0.94 -3.40 13.18
CA LEU A 109 -1.14 -4.78 13.58
C LEU A 109 0.23 -5.40 13.84
N THR A 110 0.59 -5.58 15.11
CA THR A 110 1.88 -6.18 15.50
C THR A 110 1.69 -7.33 16.48
N GLN A 111 2.75 -8.09 16.72
CA GLN A 111 2.74 -9.13 17.73
C GLN A 111 2.53 -8.49 19.10
N HIS A 112 1.63 -9.07 19.89
CA HIS A 112 1.52 -8.77 21.29
C HIS A 112 2.69 -9.45 22.02
N SER A 113 3.89 -8.89 21.93
CA SER A 113 4.99 -9.33 22.78
C SER A 113 4.67 -8.88 24.22
N LYS A 114 4.62 -9.85 25.14
CA LYS A 114 4.36 -9.68 26.58
C LYS A 114 5.26 -8.64 27.24
#